data_AF-A0A945ABH7-F1
#
_entry.id   AF-A0A945ABH7-F1
#
_cell.length_a   1.000
_cell.length_b   1.000
_cell.length_c   1.000
_cell.angle_alpha   90.00
_cell.angle_beta   90.00
_cell.angle_gamma   90.00
#
_symmetry.space_group_name_H-M   'P 1'
#
loop_
_entity.id
_entity.type
_entity.pdbx_description
1 polymer ?
#
loop_
_entity_poly.entity_id
_entity_poly.type
_entity_poly.pdbx_seq_one_letter_code
_entity_poly.pdbx_strand_id
1 'polypeptide(L)'
;MAVTTSEFVPCAKVADIAEGDIIAVNVDGHSVALANSEGTIRAVDNRCPHMGYPMSQGSIHNGIIICHWHHARFDLASGCTFDPFADDLQSYPVEIHDGEVYVNVHATHPDPVGHWKRRLHESLEQNINLVIAKSVISLRAQDVDGDEIAEIGALYGAARRRQGWGPAMTILSCMANVVPKLTDSDKVLALYQGLLHVSRETNNASPRITFTPLETEDLTLDRIKEWFRYMIEVRNADGAERALLTAIHMGANASEVCDMVVAAVTDHFYRDGGHVLDFVNKGFELLDRIGWDKAGDILPTLVGVLARSQRSEELNRWRSPIDLVEILKDAFDELEDLVQQGEGKTWDGADALTDILLGDDPEQIVVALKAALSAGAEITQLTQTLTYAAAVRIARFHVKNEFGDWIAVSHTYTAANALHQCAKRAPSVELIRGIFHSAMALYFDRWFNKPAARLPQDQRATEQLSTD
;
A
#
# COMPACT_ATOMS: atom_id res chain seq x y z
N MET A 1 -9.99 -30.21 -15.47
CA MET A 1 -10.21 -30.97 -16.72
C MET A 1 -9.63 -30.13 -17.85
N ALA A 2 -8.59 -30.63 -18.52
CA ALA A 2 -7.94 -29.93 -19.63
C ALA A 2 -8.84 -30.04 -20.87
N VAL A 3 -9.45 -28.94 -21.30
CA VAL A 3 -10.17 -28.89 -22.57
C VAL A 3 -9.11 -28.63 -23.65
N THR A 4 -8.71 -29.71 -24.32
CA THR A 4 -7.92 -29.67 -25.55
C THR A 4 -8.90 -29.83 -26.71
N THR A 5 -9.57 -28.75 -27.12
CA THR A 5 -10.27 -28.71 -28.41
C THR A 5 -9.33 -28.07 -29.42
N SER A 6 -8.55 -28.91 -30.09
CA SER A 6 -7.66 -28.56 -31.20
C SER A 6 -8.42 -28.37 -32.51
N GLU A 7 -9.62 -27.80 -32.48
CA GLU A 7 -10.51 -27.80 -33.65
C GLU A 7 -10.36 -26.51 -34.46
N PHE A 8 -9.93 -26.71 -35.70
CA PHE A 8 -9.93 -25.71 -36.75
C PHE A 8 -11.31 -25.66 -37.39
N VAL A 9 -11.95 -24.50 -37.40
CA VAL A 9 -13.33 -24.33 -37.90
C VAL A 9 -13.32 -23.54 -39.21
N PRO A 10 -13.98 -24.04 -40.27
CA PRO A 10 -14.08 -23.33 -41.54
C PRO A 10 -14.91 -22.05 -41.37
N CYS A 11 -14.41 -20.93 -41.88
CA CYS A 11 -15.02 -19.62 -41.60
C CYS A 11 -15.13 -18.67 -42.81
N ALA A 12 -14.33 -18.87 -43.86
CA ALA A 12 -14.37 -18.06 -45.08
C ALA A 12 -13.71 -18.79 -46.24
N LYS A 13 -13.94 -18.32 -47.48
CA LYS A 13 -13.12 -18.72 -48.63
C LYS A 13 -11.98 -17.73 -48.80
N VAL A 14 -10.82 -18.21 -49.24
CA VAL A 14 -9.66 -17.37 -49.59
C VAL A 14 -10.05 -16.30 -50.63
N ALA A 15 -10.91 -16.66 -51.58
CA ALA A 15 -11.38 -15.75 -52.64
C ALA A 15 -12.22 -14.57 -52.14
N ASP A 16 -12.75 -14.63 -50.90
CA ASP A 16 -13.59 -13.58 -50.32
C ASP A 16 -12.76 -12.52 -49.56
N ILE A 17 -11.43 -12.69 -49.50
CA ILE A 17 -10.50 -11.83 -48.75
C ILE A 17 -9.39 -11.35 -49.71
N ALA A 18 -9.63 -10.26 -50.45
CA ALA A 18 -8.64 -9.76 -51.38
C ALA A 18 -7.40 -9.22 -50.65
N GLU A 19 -6.29 -9.07 -51.37
CA GLU A 19 -5.07 -8.47 -50.80
C GLU A 19 -5.37 -7.07 -50.22
N GLY A 20 -5.03 -6.86 -48.94
CA GLY A 20 -5.30 -5.63 -48.20
C GLY A 20 -6.66 -5.55 -47.52
N ASP A 21 -7.56 -6.53 -47.73
CA ASP A 21 -8.87 -6.56 -47.10
C ASP A 21 -8.82 -7.13 -45.67
N ILE A 22 -9.76 -6.67 -44.86
CA ILE A 22 -10.10 -7.24 -43.56
C ILE A 22 -11.59 -7.57 -43.56
N ILE A 23 -11.94 -8.82 -43.29
CA ILE A 23 -13.35 -9.23 -43.13
C ILE A 23 -13.61 -9.72 -41.71
N ALA A 24 -14.82 -9.45 -41.19
CA ALA A 24 -15.27 -10.01 -39.92
C ALA A 24 -16.01 -11.33 -40.15
N VAL A 25 -15.67 -12.35 -39.40
CA VAL A 25 -16.37 -13.64 -39.36
C VAL A 25 -16.75 -14.00 -37.92
N ASN A 26 -17.70 -14.92 -37.76
CA ASN A 26 -18.03 -15.50 -36.48
C ASN A 26 -17.55 -16.96 -36.46
N VAL A 27 -16.74 -17.32 -35.47
CA VAL A 27 -16.18 -18.66 -35.30
C VAL A 27 -16.47 -19.10 -33.86
N ASP A 28 -17.35 -20.09 -33.68
CA ASP A 28 -17.79 -20.57 -32.37
C ASP A 28 -18.14 -19.45 -31.38
N GLY A 29 -18.91 -18.45 -31.86
CA GLY A 29 -19.34 -17.31 -31.04
C GLY A 29 -18.31 -16.19 -30.89
N HIS A 30 -17.07 -16.37 -31.34
CA HIS A 30 -16.03 -15.35 -31.32
C HIS A 30 -16.09 -14.51 -32.61
N SER A 31 -16.01 -13.18 -32.48
CA SER A 31 -15.84 -12.30 -33.64
C SER A 31 -14.37 -12.22 -34.01
N VAL A 32 -14.02 -12.70 -35.20
CA VAL A 32 -12.64 -12.77 -35.69
C VAL A 32 -12.49 -11.86 -36.90
N ALA A 33 -11.41 -11.09 -36.95
CA ALA A 33 -10.99 -10.34 -38.13
C ALA A 33 -9.99 -11.18 -38.93
N LEU A 34 -10.34 -11.53 -40.17
CA LEU A 34 -9.44 -12.15 -41.13
C LEU A 34 -8.84 -11.06 -42.00
N ALA A 35 -7.51 -10.93 -41.95
CA ALA A 35 -6.75 -9.94 -42.68
C ALA A 35 -5.88 -10.65 -43.72
N ASN A 36 -5.97 -10.24 -44.99
CA ASN A 36 -5.04 -10.70 -46.03
C ASN A 36 -3.96 -9.64 -46.23
N SER A 37 -2.74 -9.96 -45.82
CA SER A 37 -1.59 -9.09 -45.95
C SER A 37 -0.47 -9.83 -46.65
N GLU A 38 0.01 -9.27 -47.76
CA GLU A 38 1.13 -9.82 -48.54
C GLU A 38 0.87 -11.26 -48.98
N GLY A 39 -0.38 -11.56 -49.36
CA GLY A 39 -0.86 -12.88 -49.75
C GLY A 39 -0.99 -13.88 -48.60
N THR A 40 -0.79 -13.47 -47.34
CA THR A 40 -0.91 -14.31 -46.16
C THR A 40 -2.15 -13.91 -45.36
N ILE A 41 -3.08 -14.86 -45.19
CA ILE A 41 -4.27 -14.67 -44.36
C ILE A 41 -3.90 -14.90 -42.90
N ARG A 42 -4.22 -13.92 -42.04
CA ARG A 42 -4.05 -13.96 -40.59
C ARG A 42 -5.40 -13.75 -39.92
N ALA A 43 -5.59 -14.39 -38.77
CA ALA A 43 -6.79 -14.26 -37.95
C ALA A 43 -6.43 -13.61 -36.61
N VAL A 44 -7.19 -12.59 -36.23
CA VAL A 44 -7.06 -11.89 -34.95
C VAL A 44 -8.42 -11.62 -34.33
N ASP A 45 -8.48 -11.34 -33.03
CA ASP A 45 -9.73 -10.91 -32.38
C ASP A 45 -10.25 -9.64 -33.05
N ASN A 46 -11.54 -9.63 -33.38
CA ASN A 46 -12.13 -8.45 -34.00
C ASN A 46 -12.26 -7.31 -32.98
N ARG A 47 -12.09 -7.54 -31.69
CA ARG A 47 -12.15 -6.52 -30.65
C ARG A 47 -10.75 -5.96 -30.38
N CYS A 48 -10.52 -4.70 -30.74
CA CYS A 48 -9.29 -4.00 -30.38
C CYS A 48 -9.06 -4.08 -28.86
N PRO A 49 -7.88 -4.56 -28.39
CA PRO A 49 -7.60 -4.76 -26.98
C PRO A 49 -7.57 -3.44 -26.19
N HIS A 50 -7.51 -2.28 -26.85
CA HIS A 50 -7.58 -0.97 -26.21
C HIS A 50 -8.99 -0.64 -25.67
N MET A 51 -10.00 -0.49 -26.53
CA MET A 51 -11.37 -0.13 -26.09
C MET A 51 -12.47 -0.85 -26.89
N GLY A 52 -12.09 -1.87 -27.65
CA GLY A 52 -13.01 -2.78 -28.31
C GLY A 52 -13.56 -2.33 -29.67
N TYR A 53 -12.89 -1.42 -30.35
CA TYR A 53 -13.20 -1.10 -31.75
C TYR A 53 -13.10 -2.35 -32.64
N PRO A 54 -14.01 -2.55 -33.61
CA PRO A 54 -13.92 -3.64 -34.58
C PRO A 54 -12.67 -3.51 -35.46
N MET A 55 -11.73 -4.45 -35.36
CA MET A 55 -10.49 -4.49 -36.15
C MET A 55 -10.76 -4.70 -37.64
N SER A 56 -11.89 -5.30 -38.00
CA SER A 56 -12.38 -5.41 -39.38
C SER A 56 -12.73 -4.07 -40.02
N GLN A 57 -12.92 -3.01 -39.22
CA GLN A 57 -13.10 -1.64 -39.69
C GLN A 57 -11.76 -0.88 -39.70
N GLY A 58 -10.64 -1.56 -39.42
CA GLY A 58 -9.30 -1.01 -39.45
C GLY A 58 -8.69 -0.95 -40.85
N SER A 59 -7.37 -0.76 -40.91
CA SER A 59 -6.60 -0.82 -42.14
C SER A 59 -5.33 -1.65 -41.96
N ILE A 60 -4.85 -2.29 -43.02
CA ILE A 60 -3.58 -3.01 -43.05
C ILE A 60 -2.53 -2.17 -43.79
N HIS A 61 -1.30 -2.13 -43.27
CA HIS A 61 -0.15 -1.59 -43.97
C HIS A 61 1.13 -2.35 -43.58
N ASN A 62 1.81 -2.98 -44.55
CA ASN A 62 3.08 -3.71 -44.36
C ASN A 62 3.03 -4.72 -43.19
N GLY A 63 2.03 -5.59 -43.16
CA GLY A 63 1.85 -6.57 -42.09
C GLY A 63 1.30 -6.00 -40.76
N ILE A 64 1.01 -4.71 -40.68
CA ILE A 64 0.48 -4.06 -39.47
C ILE A 64 -1.01 -3.79 -39.64
N ILE A 65 -1.83 -4.26 -38.70
CA ILE A 65 -3.24 -3.89 -38.60
C ILE A 65 -3.42 -2.69 -37.66
N ILE A 66 -4.19 -1.70 -38.10
CA ILE A 66 -4.34 -0.39 -37.44
C ILE A 66 -5.80 -0.18 -37.06
N CYS A 67 -6.06 0.01 -35.77
CA CYS A 67 -7.37 0.36 -35.24
C CYS A 67 -7.71 1.82 -35.60
N HIS A 68 -8.87 2.08 -36.22
CA HIS A 68 -9.25 3.45 -36.64
C HIS A 68 -9.72 4.35 -35.50
N TRP A 69 -9.97 3.83 -34.30
CA TRP A 69 -10.44 4.66 -33.19
C TRP A 69 -9.31 5.45 -32.53
N HIS A 70 -8.27 4.78 -32.05
CA HIS A 70 -7.16 5.41 -31.33
C HIS A 70 -5.80 5.12 -31.98
N HIS A 71 -5.81 4.53 -33.18
CA HIS A 71 -4.62 4.27 -33.99
C HIS A 71 -3.58 3.34 -33.33
N ALA A 72 -4.02 2.46 -32.42
CA ALA A 72 -3.18 1.36 -31.94
C ALA A 72 -2.83 0.42 -33.11
N ARG A 73 -1.56 0.05 -33.19
CA ARG A 73 -0.97 -0.75 -34.26
C ARG A 73 -0.50 -2.09 -33.72
N PHE A 74 -0.77 -3.15 -34.47
CA PHE A 74 -0.42 -4.52 -34.10
C PHE A 74 0.23 -5.23 -35.27
N ASP A 75 1.30 -5.98 -35.00
CA ASP A 75 1.85 -6.92 -35.97
C ASP A 75 0.85 -8.06 -36.21
N LEU A 76 0.44 -8.31 -37.46
CA LEU A 76 -0.52 -9.37 -37.78
C LEU A 76 0.03 -10.79 -37.59
N ALA A 77 1.37 -10.96 -37.59
CA ALA A 77 1.98 -12.27 -37.46
C ALA A 77 1.99 -12.76 -36.00
N SER A 78 2.31 -11.88 -35.06
CA SER A 78 2.40 -12.17 -33.62
C SER A 78 1.17 -11.71 -32.84
N GLY A 79 0.52 -10.62 -33.25
CA GLY A 79 -0.48 -9.88 -32.47
C GLY A 79 0.12 -8.81 -31.56
N CYS A 80 1.45 -8.73 -31.43
CA CYS A 80 2.10 -7.82 -30.51
C CYS A 80 1.83 -6.34 -30.86
N THR A 81 1.59 -5.54 -29.82
CA THR A 81 1.34 -4.10 -29.97
C THR A 81 2.64 -3.32 -30.18
N PHE A 82 2.59 -2.34 -31.08
CA PHE A 82 3.61 -1.29 -31.16
C PHE A 82 3.34 -0.13 -30.21
N ASP A 83 2.12 -0.08 -29.67
CA ASP A 83 1.57 1.04 -28.92
C ASP A 83 1.18 0.55 -27.51
N PRO A 84 2.05 0.66 -26.49
CA PRO A 84 1.87 0.03 -25.18
C PRO A 84 0.66 0.51 -24.35
N PHE A 85 -0.01 1.58 -24.81
CA PHE A 85 -1.30 2.00 -24.25
C PHE A 85 -2.45 1.04 -24.59
N ALA A 86 -2.25 0.19 -25.60
CA ALA A 86 -3.06 -0.99 -25.88
C ALA A 86 -2.39 -2.25 -25.30
N ASP A 87 -3.16 -3.33 -25.15
CA ASP A 87 -2.59 -4.66 -24.92
C ASP A 87 -2.33 -5.37 -26.26
N ASP A 88 -1.68 -6.53 -26.24
CA ASP A 88 -1.51 -7.34 -27.45
C ASP A 88 -2.86 -7.79 -28.03
N LEU A 89 -2.94 -7.84 -29.35
CA LEU A 89 -4.11 -8.28 -30.08
C LEU A 89 -4.07 -9.80 -30.20
N GLN A 90 -5.06 -10.49 -29.63
CA GLN A 90 -5.12 -11.95 -29.68
C GLN A 90 -5.12 -12.44 -31.13
N SER A 91 -4.10 -13.24 -31.48
CA SER A 91 -3.97 -13.90 -32.78
C SER A 91 -4.46 -15.34 -32.70
N TYR A 92 -4.98 -15.86 -33.81
CA TYR A 92 -5.50 -17.21 -33.91
C TYR A 92 -4.78 -17.97 -35.03
N PRO A 93 -4.40 -19.25 -34.81
CA PRO A 93 -3.86 -20.10 -35.86
C PRO A 93 -4.82 -20.21 -37.04
N VAL A 94 -4.25 -20.16 -38.25
CA VAL A 94 -4.98 -20.27 -39.52
C VAL A 94 -4.43 -21.45 -40.31
N GLU A 95 -5.32 -22.27 -40.84
CA GLU A 95 -5.02 -23.28 -41.85
C GLU A 95 -5.85 -23.02 -43.12
N ILE A 96 -5.30 -23.39 -44.27
CA ILE A 96 -5.99 -23.25 -45.56
C ILE A 96 -6.01 -24.61 -46.23
N HIS A 97 -7.21 -25.13 -46.49
CA HIS A 97 -7.44 -26.41 -47.16
C HIS A 97 -8.34 -26.17 -48.37
N ASP A 98 -7.90 -26.56 -49.57
CA ASP A 98 -8.68 -26.47 -50.81
C ASP A 98 -9.35 -25.09 -51.07
N GLY A 99 -8.71 -23.99 -50.63
CA GLY A 99 -9.19 -22.62 -50.80
C GLY A 99 -10.19 -22.14 -49.73
N GLU A 100 -10.38 -22.92 -48.67
CA GLU A 100 -11.18 -22.58 -47.49
C GLU A 100 -10.28 -22.27 -46.29
N VAL A 101 -10.63 -21.23 -45.53
CA VAL A 101 -9.89 -20.72 -44.38
C VAL A 101 -10.48 -21.32 -43.10
N TYR A 102 -9.61 -21.93 -42.30
CA TYR A 102 -9.93 -22.53 -41.02
C TYR A 102 -9.21 -21.79 -39.90
N VAL A 103 -9.91 -21.52 -38.79
CA VAL A 103 -9.36 -20.81 -37.62
C VAL A 103 -9.55 -21.65 -36.36
N ASN A 104 -8.54 -21.67 -35.49
CA ASN A 104 -8.66 -22.22 -34.14
C ASN A 104 -8.72 -21.10 -33.10
N VAL A 105 -9.93 -20.83 -32.58
CA VAL A 105 -10.16 -19.78 -31.55
C VAL A 105 -9.87 -20.23 -30.12
N HIS A 106 -9.54 -21.51 -29.92
CA HIS A 106 -9.23 -22.09 -28.62
C HIS A 106 -7.71 -22.18 -28.35
N ALA A 107 -6.89 -21.70 -29.29
CA ALA A 107 -5.46 -21.51 -29.06
C ALA A 107 -5.24 -20.36 -28.06
N THR A 108 -5.32 -20.66 -26.77
CA THR A 108 -5.17 -19.68 -25.70
C THR A 108 -3.70 -19.32 -25.46
N HIS A 109 -3.48 -18.11 -24.91
CA HIS A 109 -2.20 -17.77 -24.28
C HIS A 109 -1.82 -18.86 -23.25
N PRO A 110 -0.61 -19.43 -23.29
CA PRO A 110 -0.23 -20.54 -22.42
C PRO A 110 -0.11 -20.14 -20.94
N ASP A 111 -0.03 -18.84 -20.65
CA ASP A 111 0.10 -18.29 -19.30
C ASP A 111 -0.60 -16.91 -19.18
N PRO A 112 -1.94 -16.88 -19.00
CA PRO A 112 -2.70 -15.64 -18.84
C PRO A 112 -2.30 -14.85 -17.58
N VAL A 113 -2.01 -15.54 -16.47
CA VAL A 113 -1.64 -14.88 -15.22
C VAL A 113 -0.30 -14.19 -15.35
N GLY A 114 0.73 -14.87 -15.87
CA GLY A 114 2.04 -14.26 -16.08
C GLY A 114 2.01 -13.14 -17.12
N HIS A 115 1.16 -13.21 -18.15
CA HIS A 115 0.90 -12.09 -19.05
C HIS A 115 0.42 -10.85 -18.30
N TRP A 116 -0.66 -10.97 -17.53
CA TRP A 116 -1.23 -9.81 -16.83
C TRP A 116 -0.35 -9.28 -15.70
N LYS A 117 0.49 -10.13 -15.07
CA LYS A 117 1.54 -9.65 -14.15
C LYS A 117 2.60 -8.83 -14.86
N ARG A 118 3.09 -9.27 -16.03
CA ARG A 118 4.04 -8.48 -16.85
C ARG A 118 3.41 -7.17 -17.30
N ARG A 119 2.18 -7.20 -17.82
CA ARG A 119 1.44 -5.99 -18.22
C ARG A 119 1.20 -5.05 -17.05
N LEU A 120 0.90 -5.56 -15.87
CA LEU A 120 0.82 -4.73 -14.67
C LEU A 120 2.15 -4.01 -14.42
N HIS A 121 3.25 -4.75 -14.37
CA HIS A 121 4.58 -4.17 -14.12
C HIS A 121 4.98 -3.12 -15.17
N GLU A 122 4.79 -3.40 -16.46
CA GLU A 122 5.04 -2.45 -17.55
C GLU A 122 4.15 -1.20 -17.44
N SER A 123 2.88 -1.38 -17.11
CA SER A 123 1.94 -0.26 -16.98
C SER A 123 2.21 0.62 -15.76
N LEU A 124 2.75 0.05 -14.69
CA LEU A 124 3.27 0.82 -13.55
C LEU A 124 4.46 1.68 -13.99
N GLU A 125 5.37 1.12 -14.79
CA GLU A 125 6.55 1.82 -15.29
C GLU A 125 6.24 2.90 -16.31
N GLN A 126 5.30 2.64 -17.21
CA GLN A 126 4.91 3.57 -18.26
C GLN A 126 3.81 4.55 -17.80
N ASN A 127 3.32 4.39 -16.56
CA ASN A 127 2.24 5.20 -15.98
C ASN A 127 0.96 5.21 -16.83
N ILE A 128 0.52 4.01 -17.23
CA ILE A 128 -0.64 3.80 -18.11
C ILE A 128 -1.84 3.32 -17.29
N ASN A 129 -2.63 4.27 -16.80
CA ASN A 129 -3.77 4.05 -15.91
C ASN A 129 -4.76 2.97 -16.40
N LEU A 130 -5.09 2.96 -17.69
CA LEU A 130 -6.07 2.01 -18.24
C LEU A 130 -5.53 0.58 -18.25
N VAL A 131 -4.23 0.41 -18.51
CA VAL A 131 -3.60 -0.91 -18.52
C VAL A 131 -3.45 -1.43 -17.10
N ILE A 132 -3.11 -0.58 -16.12
CA ILE A 132 -3.14 -0.96 -14.69
C ILE A 132 -4.52 -1.51 -14.32
N ALA A 133 -5.60 -0.78 -14.66
CA ALA A 133 -6.97 -1.22 -14.37
C ALA A 133 -7.30 -2.57 -15.01
N LYS A 134 -6.97 -2.76 -16.29
CA LYS A 134 -7.19 -4.02 -17.00
C LYS A 134 -6.40 -5.17 -16.39
N SER A 135 -5.13 -4.96 -16.06
CA SER A 135 -4.31 -5.99 -15.44
C SER A 135 -4.89 -6.42 -14.10
N VAL A 136 -5.36 -5.49 -13.26
CA VAL A 136 -6.02 -5.84 -11.99
C VAL A 136 -7.32 -6.62 -12.24
N ILE A 137 -8.19 -6.15 -13.14
CA ILE A 137 -9.44 -6.85 -13.49
C ILE A 137 -9.14 -8.27 -13.97
N SER A 138 -8.20 -8.41 -14.89
CA SER A 138 -7.85 -9.70 -15.49
C SER A 138 -7.20 -10.64 -14.49
N LEU A 139 -6.29 -10.16 -13.63
CA LEU A 139 -5.70 -10.98 -12.57
C LEU A 139 -6.76 -11.46 -11.58
N ARG A 140 -7.69 -10.58 -11.17
CA ARG A 140 -8.79 -10.96 -10.28
C ARG A 140 -9.77 -11.95 -10.93
N ALA A 141 -10.02 -11.83 -12.24
CA ALA A 141 -10.83 -12.79 -12.98
C ALA A 141 -10.16 -14.17 -13.12
N GLN A 142 -8.84 -14.26 -12.89
CA GLN A 142 -8.07 -15.50 -12.81
C GLN A 142 -7.83 -15.94 -11.35
N ASP A 143 -8.62 -15.42 -10.40
CA ASP A 143 -8.54 -15.73 -8.96
C ASP A 143 -7.18 -15.44 -8.30
N VAL A 144 -6.36 -14.55 -8.89
CA VAL A 144 -5.09 -14.12 -8.29
C VAL A 144 -5.37 -13.33 -7.02
N ASP A 145 -4.69 -13.68 -5.93
CA ASP A 145 -4.92 -13.08 -4.62
C ASP A 145 -4.63 -11.57 -4.61
N GLY A 146 -5.39 -10.81 -3.83
CA GLY A 146 -5.22 -9.36 -3.74
C GLY A 146 -3.87 -8.96 -3.17
N ASP A 147 -3.31 -9.76 -2.24
CA ASP A 147 -2.01 -9.51 -1.65
C ASP A 147 -0.89 -9.77 -2.64
N GLU A 148 -1.04 -10.76 -3.52
CA GLU A 148 -0.09 -10.99 -4.62
C GLU A 148 -0.09 -9.84 -5.64
N ILE A 149 -1.25 -9.23 -5.89
CA ILE A 149 -1.34 -8.02 -6.74
C ILE A 149 -0.73 -6.80 -6.03
N ALA A 150 -1.00 -6.63 -4.74
CA ALA A 150 -0.44 -5.55 -3.94
C ALA A 150 1.09 -5.67 -3.80
N GLU A 151 1.60 -6.89 -3.69
CA GLU A 151 3.04 -7.21 -3.66
C GLU A 151 3.77 -6.65 -4.89
N ILE A 152 3.22 -6.82 -6.09
CA ILE A 152 3.82 -6.28 -7.33
C ILE A 152 3.98 -4.76 -7.21
N GLY A 153 2.93 -4.07 -6.75
CA GLY A 153 2.96 -2.63 -6.52
C GLY A 153 3.96 -2.22 -5.44
N ALA A 154 4.01 -2.97 -4.35
CA ALA A 154 4.86 -2.69 -3.20
C ALA A 154 6.34 -2.80 -3.55
N LEU A 155 6.75 -3.90 -4.19
CA LEU A 155 8.12 -4.13 -4.63
C LEU A 155 8.53 -3.12 -5.71
N TYR A 156 7.63 -2.84 -6.66
CA TYR A 156 7.88 -1.82 -7.69
C TYR A 156 8.11 -0.43 -7.06
N GLY A 157 7.21 -0.01 -6.15
CA GLY A 157 7.30 1.26 -5.45
C GLY A 157 8.56 1.40 -4.61
N ALA A 158 8.89 0.35 -3.85
CA ALA A 158 10.09 0.30 -3.01
C ALA A 158 11.39 0.46 -3.82
N ALA A 159 11.46 -0.16 -5.00
CA ALA A 159 12.64 -0.12 -5.87
C ALA A 159 12.78 1.21 -6.63
N ARG A 160 11.68 1.88 -6.98
CA ARG A 160 11.68 2.99 -7.97
C ARG A 160 11.65 4.39 -7.38
N ARG A 161 11.59 4.55 -6.04
CA ARG A 161 11.57 5.87 -5.40
C ARG A 161 12.80 6.12 -4.54
N ARG A 162 13.79 6.88 -5.07
CA ARG A 162 15.04 7.24 -4.36
C ARG A 162 14.83 7.85 -2.97
N GLN A 163 13.76 8.61 -2.77
CA GLN A 163 13.44 9.20 -1.47
C GLN A 163 12.85 8.21 -0.44
N GLY A 164 12.69 6.93 -0.81
CA GLY A 164 12.17 5.89 0.05
C GLY A 164 10.65 5.87 0.11
N TRP A 165 10.08 5.62 1.28
CA TRP A 165 8.65 5.53 1.53
C TRP A 165 7.96 6.87 1.25
N GLY A 166 6.74 6.81 0.71
CA GLY A 166 5.95 7.98 0.36
C GLY A 166 4.44 7.71 0.49
N PRO A 167 3.60 8.75 0.30
CA PRO A 167 2.15 8.62 0.37
C PRO A 167 1.57 7.48 -0.46
N ALA A 168 2.12 7.22 -1.66
CA ALA A 168 1.64 6.14 -2.50
C ALA A 168 1.78 4.75 -1.87
N MET A 169 2.90 4.47 -1.20
CA MET A 169 3.11 3.20 -0.47
C MET A 169 2.14 3.08 0.71
N THR A 170 1.88 4.19 1.42
CA THR A 170 0.85 4.24 2.47
C THR A 170 -0.54 3.95 1.90
N ILE A 171 -0.91 4.56 0.77
CA ILE A 171 -2.21 4.35 0.13
C ILE A 171 -2.34 2.89 -0.31
N LEU A 172 -1.34 2.32 -0.99
CA LEU A 172 -1.35 0.90 -1.38
C LEU A 172 -1.55 -0.02 -0.17
N SER A 173 -0.82 0.22 0.92
CA SER A 173 -0.93 -0.55 2.17
C SER A 173 -2.34 -0.44 2.77
N CYS A 174 -2.90 0.77 2.84
CA CYS A 174 -4.27 0.99 3.29
C CYS A 174 -5.30 0.29 2.40
N MET A 175 -5.13 0.34 1.07
CA MET A 175 -6.02 -0.35 0.14
C MET A 175 -5.94 -1.86 0.34
N ALA A 176 -4.75 -2.44 0.42
CA ALA A 176 -4.54 -3.87 0.69
C ALA A 176 -5.23 -4.32 1.99
N ASN A 177 -5.15 -3.51 3.06
CA ASN A 177 -5.81 -3.81 4.33
C ASN A 177 -7.34 -3.83 4.27
N VAL A 178 -7.96 -3.08 3.35
CA VAL A 178 -9.41 -3.06 3.20
C VAL A 178 -9.92 -4.09 2.21
N VAL A 179 -9.11 -4.57 1.26
CA VAL A 179 -9.49 -5.59 0.24
C VAL A 179 -10.31 -6.76 0.82
N PRO A 180 -9.95 -7.39 1.95
CA PRO A 180 -10.73 -8.51 2.50
C PRO A 180 -12.16 -8.14 2.94
N LYS A 181 -12.44 -6.85 3.12
CA LYS A 181 -13.71 -6.32 3.62
C LYS A 181 -14.62 -5.79 2.51
N LEU A 182 -14.17 -5.84 1.26
CA LEU A 182 -14.84 -5.24 0.12
C LEU A 182 -15.59 -6.26 -0.74
N THR A 183 -16.55 -5.78 -1.53
CA THR A 183 -17.20 -6.55 -2.61
C THR A 183 -16.19 -6.86 -3.73
N ASP A 184 -16.48 -7.83 -4.60
CA ASP A 184 -15.53 -8.18 -5.68
C ASP A 184 -15.26 -7.03 -6.65
N SER A 185 -16.26 -6.18 -6.95
CA SER A 185 -16.06 -4.96 -7.73
C SER A 185 -15.20 -3.93 -7.00
N ASP A 186 -15.39 -3.77 -5.69
CA ASP A 186 -14.65 -2.79 -4.90
C ASP A 186 -13.21 -3.23 -4.61
N LYS A 187 -12.96 -4.55 -4.53
CA LYS A 187 -11.59 -5.10 -4.43
C LYS A 187 -10.73 -4.64 -5.61
N VAL A 188 -11.28 -4.71 -6.82
CA VAL A 188 -10.60 -4.22 -8.04
C VAL A 188 -10.31 -2.74 -7.92
N LEU A 189 -11.27 -1.93 -7.47
CA LEU A 189 -11.09 -0.49 -7.33
C LEU A 189 -10.02 -0.15 -6.29
N ALA A 190 -10.02 -0.81 -5.13
CA ALA A 190 -9.02 -0.58 -4.08
C ALA A 190 -7.60 -0.90 -4.57
N LEU A 191 -7.40 -2.08 -5.18
CA LEU A 191 -6.10 -2.46 -5.74
C LEU A 191 -5.65 -1.50 -6.85
N TYR A 192 -6.56 -1.13 -7.75
CA TYR A 192 -6.29 -0.15 -8.79
C TYR A 192 -5.84 1.20 -8.21
N GLN A 193 -6.54 1.73 -7.21
CA GLN A 193 -6.17 3.00 -6.59
C GLN A 193 -4.78 2.92 -5.95
N GLY A 194 -4.48 1.87 -5.19
CA GLY A 194 -3.15 1.66 -4.61
C GLY A 194 -2.04 1.67 -5.67
N LEU A 195 -2.21 0.86 -6.73
CA LEU A 195 -1.25 0.72 -7.82
C LEU A 195 -1.11 2.00 -8.66
N LEU A 196 -2.21 2.70 -8.91
CA LEU A 196 -2.23 3.98 -9.62
C LEU A 196 -1.41 5.04 -8.89
N HIS A 197 -1.57 5.14 -7.57
CA HIS A 197 -0.81 6.08 -6.77
C HIS A 197 0.67 5.75 -6.76
N VAL A 198 1.04 4.46 -6.67
CA VAL A 198 2.44 4.02 -6.79
C VAL A 198 3.00 4.45 -8.14
N SER A 199 2.34 4.07 -9.24
CA SER A 199 2.79 4.39 -10.60
C SER A 199 3.01 5.89 -10.82
N ARG A 200 2.05 6.73 -10.40
CA ARG A 200 2.14 8.19 -10.52
C ARG A 200 3.30 8.77 -9.71
N GLU A 201 3.52 8.28 -8.49
CA GLU A 201 4.57 8.79 -7.61
C GLU A 201 5.97 8.35 -8.08
N THR A 202 6.08 7.16 -8.67
CA THR A 202 7.34 6.64 -9.22
C THR A 202 7.63 7.11 -10.64
N ASN A 203 6.66 7.71 -11.34
CA ASN A 203 6.83 8.15 -12.71
C ASN A 203 7.96 9.20 -12.80
N ASN A 204 9.00 8.92 -13.58
CA ASN A 204 10.25 9.71 -13.68
C ASN A 204 11.05 9.83 -12.36
N ALA A 205 10.76 9.02 -11.34
CA ALA A 205 11.58 8.97 -10.14
C ALA A 205 12.89 8.21 -10.40
N SER A 206 13.96 8.62 -9.72
CA SER A 206 15.21 7.83 -9.74
C SER A 206 15.03 6.56 -8.90
N PRO A 207 15.55 5.41 -9.36
CA PRO A 207 15.57 4.18 -8.55
C PRO A 207 16.29 4.37 -7.21
N ARG A 208 15.93 3.57 -6.20
CA ARG A 208 16.70 3.50 -4.95
C ARG A 208 18.07 2.90 -5.20
N ILE A 209 19.02 3.35 -4.38
CA ILE A 209 20.29 2.66 -4.20
C ILE A 209 20.05 1.62 -3.12
N THR A 210 20.34 0.36 -3.40
CA THR A 210 20.22 -0.74 -2.44
C THR A 210 21.55 -0.95 -1.73
N PHE A 211 21.51 -1.12 -0.41
CA PHE A 211 22.69 -1.48 0.38
C PHE A 211 22.71 -2.98 0.69
N THR A 212 23.88 -3.48 1.03
CA THR A 212 24.06 -4.84 1.54
C THR A 212 24.22 -4.83 3.06
N PRO A 213 23.78 -5.90 3.75
CA PRO A 213 24.04 -6.09 5.18
C PRO A 213 25.56 -6.15 5.46
N LEU A 214 25.93 -5.98 6.73
CA LEU A 214 27.29 -6.25 7.17
C LEU A 214 27.55 -7.75 7.17
N GLU A 215 28.72 -8.16 6.67
CA GLU A 215 29.22 -9.53 6.84
C GLU A 215 29.75 -9.69 8.27
N THR A 216 29.07 -10.48 9.09
CA THR A 216 29.42 -10.66 10.50
C THR A 216 28.88 -11.97 11.06
N GLU A 217 29.64 -12.60 11.96
CA GLU A 217 29.23 -13.80 12.71
C GLU A 217 29.16 -13.55 14.23
N ASP A 218 29.68 -12.41 14.72
CA ASP A 218 29.93 -12.14 16.16
C ASP A 218 29.04 -11.04 16.77
N LEU A 219 28.00 -10.59 16.07
CA LEU A 219 27.14 -9.49 16.52
C LEU A 219 25.82 -9.98 17.12
N THR A 220 25.35 -9.29 18.15
CA THR A 220 24.01 -9.52 18.73
C THR A 220 22.99 -8.55 18.15
N LEU A 221 21.70 -8.94 18.15
CA LEU A 221 20.62 -8.04 17.73
C LEU A 221 20.54 -6.77 18.57
N ASP A 222 20.81 -6.85 19.88
CA ASP A 222 20.87 -5.68 20.77
C ASP A 222 21.93 -4.67 20.31
N ARG A 223 23.12 -5.15 19.92
CA ARG A 223 24.17 -4.29 19.39
C ARG A 223 23.75 -3.62 18.08
N ILE A 224 23.07 -4.36 17.19
CA ILE A 224 22.53 -3.80 15.95
C ILE A 224 21.45 -2.76 16.24
N LYS A 225 20.56 -3.01 17.22
CA LYS A 225 19.53 -2.05 17.67
C LYS A 225 20.16 -0.76 18.18
N GLU A 226 21.20 -0.85 19.01
CA GLU A 226 21.97 0.32 19.47
C GLU A 226 22.54 1.13 18.30
N TRP A 227 23.17 0.46 17.34
CA TRP A 227 23.73 1.13 16.16
C TRP A 227 22.65 1.76 15.29
N PHE A 228 21.54 1.07 15.05
CA PHE A 228 20.42 1.62 14.30
C PHE A 228 19.92 2.92 14.93
N ARG A 229 19.65 2.91 16.23
CA ARG A 229 19.22 4.10 17.00
C ARG A 229 20.26 5.22 16.93
N TYR A 230 21.54 4.90 17.13
CA TYR A 230 22.63 5.87 17.02
C TYR A 230 22.70 6.51 15.63
N MET A 231 22.59 5.72 14.57
CA MET A 231 22.63 6.22 13.18
C MET A 231 21.43 7.12 12.87
N ILE A 232 20.24 6.80 13.39
CA ILE A 232 19.07 7.68 13.31
C ILE A 232 19.31 8.98 14.08
N GLU A 233 19.91 8.93 15.26
CA GLU A 233 20.23 10.11 16.07
C GLU A 233 21.18 11.07 15.35
N VAL A 234 22.26 10.55 14.74
CA VAL A 234 23.21 11.36 13.96
C VAL A 234 22.76 11.61 12.52
N ARG A 235 21.50 11.30 12.19
CA ARG A 235 20.87 11.49 10.87
C ARG A 235 21.63 10.81 9.71
N ASN A 236 22.30 9.70 9.97
CA ASN A 236 22.99 8.87 8.98
C ASN A 236 22.05 7.78 8.43
N ALA A 237 21.27 8.13 7.41
CA ALA A 237 20.32 7.21 6.79
C ALA A 237 20.99 5.95 6.22
N ASP A 238 22.13 6.10 5.54
CA ASP A 238 22.83 4.97 4.90
C ASP A 238 23.34 3.97 5.96
N GLY A 239 23.88 4.48 7.07
CA GLY A 239 24.31 3.65 8.20
C GLY A 239 23.14 2.94 8.88
N ALA A 240 22.02 3.64 9.09
CA ALA A 240 20.82 3.05 9.67
C ALA A 240 20.21 1.96 8.76
N GLU A 241 20.21 2.19 7.45
CA GLU A 241 19.71 1.21 6.48
C GLU A 241 20.55 -0.07 6.49
N ARG A 242 21.88 0.05 6.53
CA ARG A 242 22.77 -1.10 6.66
C ARG A 242 22.58 -1.83 7.99
N ALA A 243 22.39 -1.12 9.10
CA ALA A 243 22.11 -1.75 10.40
C ALA A 243 20.80 -2.55 10.37
N LEU A 244 19.72 -1.97 9.83
CA LEU A 244 18.43 -2.64 9.66
C LEU A 244 18.53 -3.89 8.78
N LEU A 245 19.18 -3.78 7.62
CA LEU A 245 19.41 -4.92 6.73
C LEU A 245 20.24 -6.02 7.40
N THR A 246 21.21 -5.65 8.24
CA THR A 246 22.03 -6.61 9.00
C THR A 246 21.16 -7.38 10.00
N ALA A 247 20.27 -6.70 10.75
CA ALA A 247 19.34 -7.38 11.65
C ALA A 247 18.45 -8.39 10.91
N ILE A 248 17.89 -7.99 9.77
CA ILE A 248 17.05 -8.87 8.93
C ILE A 248 17.86 -10.07 8.44
N HIS A 249 19.11 -9.85 7.97
CA HIS A 249 19.99 -10.90 7.49
C HIS A 249 20.38 -11.90 8.60
N MET A 250 20.53 -11.43 9.83
CA MET A 250 20.78 -12.27 11.02
C MET A 250 19.55 -13.11 11.44
N GLY A 251 18.40 -12.94 10.77
CA GLY A 251 17.17 -13.68 11.06
C GLY A 251 16.31 -13.04 12.15
N ALA A 252 16.45 -11.74 12.41
CA ALA A 252 15.56 -11.03 13.32
C ALA A 252 14.10 -11.21 12.89
N ASN A 253 13.25 -11.64 13.83
CA ASN A 253 11.84 -11.85 13.57
C ASN A 253 11.08 -10.51 13.55
N ALA A 254 9.80 -10.57 13.15
CA ALA A 254 8.93 -9.40 13.03
C ALA A 254 8.86 -8.53 14.30
N SER A 255 8.80 -9.16 15.48
CA SER A 255 8.75 -8.46 16.77
C SER A 255 10.07 -7.73 17.05
N GLU A 256 11.21 -8.39 16.82
CA GLU A 256 12.55 -7.81 17.06
C GLU A 256 12.82 -6.61 16.14
N VAL A 257 12.46 -6.73 14.86
CA VAL A 257 12.58 -5.62 13.91
C VAL A 257 11.62 -4.48 14.27
N CYS A 258 10.39 -4.81 14.68
CA CYS A 258 9.42 -3.81 15.14
C CYS A 258 9.94 -3.03 16.34
N ASP A 259 10.43 -3.72 17.38
CA ASP A 259 11.01 -3.09 18.57
C ASP A 259 12.20 -2.18 18.22
N MET A 260 13.13 -2.67 17.39
CA MET A 260 14.28 -1.88 16.96
C MET A 260 13.89 -0.58 16.25
N VAL A 261 12.96 -0.67 15.29
CA VAL A 261 12.53 0.51 14.51
C VAL A 261 11.70 1.45 15.36
N VAL A 262 10.76 0.94 16.15
CA VAL A 262 9.87 1.76 16.99
C VAL A 262 10.66 2.46 18.09
N ALA A 263 11.65 1.81 18.72
CA ALA A 263 12.53 2.47 19.67
C ALA A 263 13.21 3.71 19.08
N ALA A 264 13.72 3.63 17.84
CA ALA A 264 14.31 4.78 17.15
C ALA A 264 13.29 5.86 16.75
N VAL A 265 12.02 5.49 16.54
CA VAL A 265 10.93 6.45 16.34
C VAL A 265 10.63 7.20 17.63
N THR A 266 10.52 6.49 18.75
CA THR A 266 10.08 7.03 20.04
C THR A 266 11.19 7.61 20.90
N ASP A 267 12.45 7.52 20.46
CA ASP A 267 13.56 8.29 21.05
C ASP A 267 13.36 9.82 20.92
N HIS A 268 12.52 10.28 19.98
CA HIS A 268 12.20 11.70 19.79
C HIS A 268 10.69 11.96 19.79
N PHE A 269 10.34 13.22 20.05
CA PHE A 269 8.96 13.62 20.31
C PHE A 269 8.20 13.71 19.00
N TYR A 270 7.07 13.01 18.93
CA TYR A 270 6.00 13.13 17.92
C TYR A 270 6.48 13.60 16.54
N ARG A 271 7.29 12.75 15.90
CA ARG A 271 8.09 13.07 14.71
C ARG A 271 7.22 13.33 13.49
N ASP A 272 7.50 14.40 12.75
CA ASP A 272 6.70 14.89 11.60
C ASP A 272 5.18 14.85 11.85
N GLY A 273 4.74 15.28 13.04
CA GLY A 273 3.31 15.30 13.36
C GLY A 273 2.67 13.91 13.46
N GLY A 274 3.46 12.87 13.71
CA GLY A 274 3.02 11.47 13.85
C GLY A 274 3.18 10.63 12.58
N HIS A 275 3.51 11.24 11.44
CA HIS A 275 3.64 10.52 10.16
C HIS A 275 4.70 9.43 10.17
N VAL A 276 5.83 9.65 10.85
CA VAL A 276 6.91 8.65 10.90
C VAL A 276 6.40 7.34 11.48
N LEU A 277 5.64 7.40 12.58
CA LEU A 277 5.09 6.21 13.23
C LEU A 277 4.00 5.56 12.37
N ASP A 278 3.14 6.36 11.74
CA ASP A 278 2.14 5.85 10.80
C ASP A 278 2.80 5.10 9.64
N PHE A 279 3.80 5.69 8.98
CA PHE A 279 4.50 5.04 7.86
C PHE A 279 5.20 3.76 8.28
N VAL A 280 5.85 3.75 9.45
CA VAL A 280 6.45 2.55 10.02
C VAL A 280 5.41 1.45 10.21
N ASN A 281 4.27 1.76 10.85
CA ASN A 281 3.20 0.79 11.02
C ASN A 281 2.62 0.32 9.67
N LYS A 282 2.49 1.20 8.68
CA LYS A 282 2.00 0.83 7.34
C LYS A 282 2.98 -0.08 6.62
N GLY A 283 4.28 0.10 6.82
CA GLY A 283 5.30 -0.86 6.36
C GLY A 283 5.12 -2.24 6.99
N PHE A 284 4.86 -2.31 8.31
CA PHE A 284 4.61 -3.59 8.98
C PHE A 284 3.28 -4.24 8.54
N GLU A 285 2.20 -3.46 8.45
CA GLU A 285 0.91 -3.96 7.94
C GLU A 285 1.06 -4.48 6.51
N LEU A 286 1.82 -3.81 5.65
CA LEU A 286 2.09 -4.29 4.30
C LEU A 286 2.82 -5.64 4.32
N LEU A 287 3.85 -5.81 5.16
CA LEU A 287 4.56 -7.08 5.31
C LEU A 287 3.70 -8.19 5.92
N ASP A 288 2.77 -7.86 6.81
CA ASP A 288 1.77 -8.82 7.33
C ASP A 288 0.86 -9.35 6.20
N ARG A 289 0.71 -8.60 5.10
CA ARG A 289 -0.06 -9.00 3.91
C ARG A 289 0.80 -9.75 2.89
N ILE A 290 1.96 -9.20 2.53
CA ILE A 290 2.77 -9.68 1.39
C ILE A 290 3.92 -10.62 1.80
N GLY A 291 4.10 -10.87 3.09
CA GLY A 291 5.16 -11.72 3.63
C GLY A 291 6.37 -10.94 4.15
N TRP A 292 6.86 -11.36 5.33
CA TRP A 292 8.02 -10.77 6.00
C TRP A 292 9.36 -11.18 5.38
N ASP A 293 9.38 -12.15 4.47
CA ASP A 293 10.53 -12.47 3.62
C ASP A 293 10.97 -11.26 2.76
N LYS A 294 10.05 -10.32 2.51
CA LYS A 294 10.29 -9.07 1.77
C LYS A 294 10.71 -7.89 2.65
N ALA A 295 10.95 -8.10 3.95
CA ALA A 295 11.32 -7.02 4.86
C ALA A 295 12.57 -6.26 4.38
N GLY A 296 13.53 -6.95 3.76
CA GLY A 296 14.75 -6.37 3.19
C GLY A 296 14.51 -5.46 1.97
N ASP A 297 13.37 -5.59 1.28
CA ASP A 297 13.01 -4.70 0.17
C ASP A 297 12.17 -3.52 0.65
N ILE A 298 11.30 -3.74 1.63
CA ILE A 298 10.30 -2.77 2.07
C ILE A 298 10.81 -1.83 3.17
N LEU A 299 11.32 -2.37 4.28
CA LEU A 299 11.64 -1.56 5.46
C LEU A 299 12.78 -0.55 5.24
N PRO A 300 13.81 -0.83 4.43
CA PRO A 300 14.84 0.17 4.09
C PRO A 300 14.30 1.46 3.48
N THR A 301 13.13 1.42 2.85
CA THR A 301 12.50 2.62 2.28
C THR A 301 12.04 3.60 3.36
N LEU A 302 11.76 3.14 4.58
CA LEU A 302 11.33 3.98 5.71
C LEU A 302 12.50 4.73 6.38
N VAL A 303 13.73 4.25 6.22
CA VAL A 303 14.91 4.79 6.92
C VAL A 303 15.18 6.25 6.59
N GLY A 304 14.94 6.66 5.34
CA GLY A 304 15.09 8.06 4.94
C GLY A 304 14.16 9.00 5.72
N VAL A 305 12.91 8.58 5.92
CA VAL A 305 11.92 9.32 6.73
C VAL A 305 12.36 9.34 8.19
N LEU A 306 12.81 8.20 8.72
CA LEU A 306 13.31 8.07 10.09
C LEU A 306 14.55 8.90 10.38
N ALA A 307 15.48 9.11 9.44
CA ALA A 307 16.69 9.88 9.69
C ALA A 307 16.46 11.40 9.54
N ARG A 308 15.53 11.81 8.68
CA ARG A 308 15.38 13.21 8.24
C ARG A 308 14.19 13.95 8.83
N SER A 309 13.31 13.26 9.55
CA SER A 309 12.12 13.90 10.13
C SER A 309 12.49 15.10 11.01
N GLN A 310 11.57 16.06 11.08
CA GLN A 310 11.52 17.06 12.13
C GLN A 310 11.16 16.39 13.46
N ARG A 311 11.71 16.94 14.54
CA ARG A 311 11.46 16.47 15.90
C ARG A 311 10.59 17.50 16.61
N SER A 312 9.50 17.07 17.25
CA SER A 312 8.53 18.03 17.79
C SER A 312 9.11 18.87 18.95
N GLU A 313 10.12 18.37 19.66
CA GLU A 313 10.80 19.08 20.73
C GLU A 313 11.57 20.33 20.26
N GLU A 314 11.81 20.44 18.95
CA GLU A 314 12.45 21.59 18.29
C GLU A 314 11.43 22.71 17.97
N LEU A 315 10.12 22.44 18.12
CA LEU A 315 9.05 23.34 17.72
C LEU A 315 8.55 24.21 18.87
N ASN A 316 8.29 25.49 18.57
CA ASN A 316 7.73 26.45 19.53
C ASN A 316 6.46 25.95 20.22
N ARG A 317 5.57 25.28 19.49
CA ARG A 317 4.28 24.82 20.03
C ARG A 317 4.41 23.77 21.13
N TRP A 318 5.54 23.06 21.21
CA TRP A 318 5.82 22.05 22.24
C TRP A 318 6.59 22.62 23.44
N ARG A 319 7.11 23.84 23.31
CA ARG A 319 7.97 24.50 24.30
C ARG A 319 7.32 25.71 24.97
N SER A 320 6.22 26.24 24.41
CA SER A 320 5.60 27.47 24.86
C SER A 320 4.09 27.50 24.56
N PRO A 321 3.23 28.02 25.47
CA PRO A 321 3.57 28.63 26.76
C PRO A 321 3.88 27.63 27.89
N ILE A 322 3.53 26.36 27.71
CA ILE A 322 3.87 25.26 28.61
C ILE A 322 4.96 24.44 27.92
N ASP A 323 6.07 24.18 28.61
CA ASP A 323 7.13 23.32 28.07
C ASP A 323 6.77 21.85 28.27
N LEU A 324 6.08 21.27 27.28
CA LEU A 324 5.68 19.87 27.30
C LEU A 324 6.90 18.93 27.21
N VAL A 325 8.01 19.40 26.63
CA VAL A 325 9.23 18.60 26.51
C VAL A 325 9.86 18.38 27.89
N GLU A 326 9.89 19.42 28.73
CA GLU A 326 10.41 19.33 30.09
C GLU A 326 9.57 18.35 30.94
N ILE A 327 8.26 18.52 30.96
CA ILE A 327 7.32 17.65 31.69
C ILE A 327 7.50 16.16 31.30
N LEU A 328 7.67 15.90 30.01
CA LEU A 328 7.82 14.54 29.50
C LEU A 328 9.20 13.93 29.75
N LYS A 329 10.28 14.72 29.75
CA LYS A 329 11.62 14.23 30.08
C LYS A 329 11.68 13.67 31.49
N ASP A 330 11.11 14.40 32.44
CA ASP A 330 11.02 13.95 33.83
C ASP A 330 10.27 12.61 33.93
N ALA A 331 9.17 12.47 33.18
CA ALA A 331 8.43 11.20 33.13
C ALA A 331 9.23 10.05 32.49
N PHE A 332 10.13 10.34 31.54
CA PHE A 332 10.91 9.33 30.82
C PHE A 332 12.03 8.71 31.65
N ASP A 333 12.60 9.47 32.59
CA ASP A 333 13.60 8.98 33.53
C ASP A 333 13.02 7.95 34.53
N GLU A 334 11.70 7.94 34.71
CA GLU A 334 11.00 7.07 35.67
C GLU A 334 10.36 5.82 35.02
N LEU A 335 10.38 5.68 33.68
CA LEU A 335 9.56 4.67 32.99
C LEU A 335 9.83 3.22 33.43
N GLU A 336 11.10 2.84 33.54
CA GLU A 336 11.49 1.48 33.95
C GLU A 336 10.95 1.16 35.36
N ASP A 337 11.13 2.10 36.30
CA ASP A 337 10.65 1.96 37.68
C ASP A 337 9.11 1.89 37.74
N LEU A 338 8.40 2.69 36.94
CA LEU A 338 6.93 2.69 36.90
C LEU A 338 6.39 1.36 36.37
N VAL A 339 7.00 0.82 35.30
CA VAL A 339 6.64 -0.49 34.75
C VAL A 339 6.89 -1.59 35.77
N GLN A 340 8.06 -1.58 36.42
CA GLN A 340 8.41 -2.57 37.45
C GLN A 340 7.43 -2.53 38.63
N GLN A 341 7.00 -1.34 39.06
CA GLN A 341 6.00 -1.20 40.12
C GLN A 341 4.63 -1.77 39.73
N GLY A 342 4.30 -1.79 38.44
CA GLY A 342 3.05 -2.34 37.91
C GLY A 342 3.03 -3.86 37.79
N GLU A 343 4.20 -4.52 37.81
CA GLU A 343 4.31 -5.96 37.58
C GLU A 343 3.44 -6.78 38.53
N GLY A 344 2.68 -7.72 37.96
CA GLY A 344 1.77 -8.59 38.71
C GLY A 344 0.49 -7.94 39.23
N LYS A 345 0.24 -6.66 38.90
CA LYS A 345 -1.03 -5.98 39.18
C LYS A 345 -1.99 -6.10 37.98
N THR A 346 -3.22 -5.65 38.18
CA THR A 346 -4.23 -5.58 37.11
C THR A 346 -4.87 -4.21 37.14
N TRP A 347 -5.00 -3.61 35.96
CA TRP A 347 -5.53 -2.28 35.80
C TRP A 347 -6.86 -2.29 35.03
N ASP A 348 -7.84 -1.56 35.56
CA ASP A 348 -9.17 -1.35 35.00
C ASP A 348 -9.56 0.13 35.14
N GLY A 349 -8.74 1.00 34.56
CA GLY A 349 -8.86 2.46 34.66
C GLY A 349 -9.08 3.16 33.33
N ALA A 350 -9.47 2.42 32.28
CA ALA A 350 -9.51 2.93 30.90
C ALA A 350 -10.47 4.12 30.72
N ASP A 351 -11.67 4.04 31.28
CA ASP A 351 -12.67 5.11 31.19
C ASP A 351 -12.18 6.39 31.90
N ALA A 352 -11.69 6.25 33.15
CA ALA A 352 -11.18 7.36 33.92
C ALA A 352 -9.96 8.03 33.25
N LEU A 353 -9.04 7.22 32.69
CA LEU A 353 -7.91 7.74 31.93
C LEU A 353 -8.36 8.44 30.64
N THR A 354 -9.39 7.92 29.96
CA THR A 354 -9.94 8.56 28.75
C THR A 354 -10.47 9.96 29.04
N ASP A 355 -11.20 10.13 30.13
CA ASP A 355 -11.72 11.45 30.53
C ASP A 355 -10.58 12.44 30.81
N ILE A 356 -9.50 11.99 31.44
CA ILE A 356 -8.31 12.82 31.71
C ILE A 356 -7.58 13.16 30.39
N LEU A 357 -7.39 12.19 29.50
CA LEU A 357 -6.77 12.38 28.18
C LEU A 357 -7.53 13.39 27.31
N LEU A 358 -8.85 13.49 27.48
CA LEU A 358 -9.71 14.46 26.81
C LEU A 358 -9.75 15.83 27.50
N GLY A 359 -9.06 15.98 28.64
CA GLY A 359 -8.94 17.22 29.40
C GLY A 359 -8.10 18.30 28.72
N ASP A 360 -7.84 19.38 29.46
CA ASP A 360 -7.04 20.52 29.03
C ASP A 360 -5.86 20.87 29.96
N ASP A 361 -5.46 19.91 30.80
CA ASP A 361 -4.26 19.98 31.63
C ASP A 361 -3.24 18.89 31.22
N PRO A 362 -2.09 19.26 30.62
CA PRO A 362 -1.08 18.30 30.20
C PRO A 362 -0.33 17.65 31.37
N GLU A 363 -0.17 18.33 32.51
CA GLU A 363 0.48 17.76 33.69
C GLU A 363 -0.39 16.66 34.31
N GLN A 364 -1.70 16.92 34.41
CA GLN A 364 -2.66 15.92 34.88
C GLN A 364 -2.67 14.68 34.00
N ILE A 365 -2.57 14.85 32.68
CA ILE A 365 -2.46 13.74 31.71
C ILE A 365 -1.21 12.90 32.00
N VAL A 366 -0.05 13.53 32.18
CA VAL A 366 1.22 12.84 32.44
C VAL A 366 1.18 12.10 33.77
N VAL A 367 0.65 12.72 34.82
CA VAL A 367 0.45 12.07 36.13
C VAL A 367 -0.45 10.85 36.03
N ALA A 368 -1.56 10.95 35.28
CA ALA A 368 -2.49 9.84 35.09
C ALA A 368 -1.87 8.67 34.32
N LEU A 369 -1.07 8.95 33.29
CA LEU A 369 -0.33 7.92 32.55
C LEU A 369 0.70 7.21 33.43
N LYS A 370 1.49 7.97 34.22
CA LYS A 370 2.44 7.39 35.19
C LYS A 370 1.73 6.52 36.22
N ALA A 371 0.62 7.00 36.78
CA ALA A 371 -0.17 6.26 37.75
C ALA A 371 -0.76 4.97 37.16
N ALA A 372 -1.20 4.99 35.90
CA ALA A 372 -1.70 3.81 35.22
C ALA A 372 -0.61 2.75 35.03
N LEU A 373 0.61 3.15 34.64
CA LEU A 373 1.77 2.25 34.54
C LEU A 373 2.07 1.58 35.88
N SER A 374 2.24 2.35 36.97
CA SER A 374 2.50 1.81 38.31
C SER A 374 1.36 0.96 38.89
N ALA A 375 0.14 1.12 38.36
CA ALA A 375 -1.02 0.32 38.71
C ALA A 375 -1.12 -0.99 37.91
N GLY A 376 -0.22 -1.25 36.97
CA GLY A 376 -0.18 -2.47 36.15
C GLY A 376 -1.01 -2.39 34.87
N ALA A 377 -1.12 -1.20 34.27
CA ALA A 377 -1.72 -1.07 32.94
C ALA A 377 -0.80 -1.66 31.88
N GLU A 378 -1.32 -2.60 31.10
CA GLU A 378 -0.60 -3.15 29.95
C GLU A 378 -0.39 -2.07 28.89
N ILE A 379 0.75 -2.10 28.19
CA ILE A 379 1.07 -1.15 27.11
C ILE A 379 -0.03 -1.16 26.03
N THR A 380 -0.60 -2.32 25.73
CA THR A 380 -1.70 -2.47 24.78
C THR A 380 -3.00 -1.83 25.28
N GLN A 381 -3.31 -1.91 26.58
CA GLN A 381 -4.46 -1.24 27.19
C GLN A 381 -4.30 0.29 27.13
N LEU A 382 -3.11 0.81 27.45
CA LEU A 382 -2.84 2.26 27.41
C LEU A 382 -2.91 2.82 25.99
N THR A 383 -2.28 2.15 25.02
CA THR A 383 -2.33 2.57 23.61
C THR A 383 -3.75 2.46 23.02
N GLN A 384 -4.53 1.44 23.41
CA GLN A 384 -5.93 1.31 23.03
C GLN A 384 -6.78 2.45 23.61
N THR A 385 -6.59 2.77 24.89
CA THR A 385 -7.28 3.88 25.58
C THR A 385 -6.97 5.21 24.90
N LEU A 386 -5.70 5.47 24.57
CA LEU A 386 -5.28 6.66 23.84
C LEU A 386 -5.89 6.73 22.44
N THR A 387 -5.90 5.61 21.70
CA THR A 387 -6.51 5.53 20.37
C THR A 387 -8.02 5.82 20.44
N TYR A 388 -8.70 5.28 21.44
CA TYR A 388 -10.11 5.54 21.69
C TYR A 388 -10.36 7.03 22.00
N ALA A 389 -9.56 7.65 22.87
CA ALA A 389 -9.66 9.08 23.15
C ALA A 389 -9.46 9.94 21.89
N ALA A 390 -8.50 9.59 21.03
CA ALA A 390 -8.31 10.24 19.73
C ALA A 390 -9.52 10.06 18.78
N ALA A 391 -10.14 8.87 18.76
CA ALA A 391 -11.38 8.65 18.02
C ALA A 391 -12.54 9.50 18.57
N VAL A 392 -12.64 9.65 19.89
CA VAL A 392 -13.65 10.51 20.52
C VAL A 392 -13.46 11.98 20.14
N ARG A 393 -12.21 12.48 20.00
CA ARG A 393 -11.94 13.83 19.48
C ARG A 393 -12.51 14.02 18.07
N ILE A 394 -12.32 13.04 17.19
CA ILE A 394 -12.87 13.05 15.82
C ILE A 394 -14.40 12.99 15.86
N ALA A 395 -14.99 12.11 16.66
CA ALA A 395 -16.44 11.97 16.75
C ALA A 395 -17.13 13.23 17.33
N ARG A 396 -16.41 14.01 18.14
CA ARG A 396 -16.85 15.29 18.69
C ARG A 396 -16.40 16.49 17.85
N PHE A 397 -15.82 16.26 16.69
CA PHE A 397 -15.35 17.30 15.79
C PHE A 397 -16.49 17.90 14.98
N HIS A 398 -16.61 19.23 14.97
CA HIS A 398 -17.72 19.89 14.29
C HIS A 398 -17.41 20.09 12.81
N VAL A 399 -18.38 19.81 11.92
CA VAL A 399 -18.31 20.11 10.47
C VAL A 399 -18.13 21.60 10.11
N LYS A 400 -18.09 22.50 11.10
CA LYS A 400 -17.85 23.94 10.93
C LYS A 400 -16.37 24.30 11.05
N ASN A 401 -15.55 23.40 11.57
CA ASN A 401 -14.10 23.57 11.60
C ASN A 401 -13.54 23.57 10.17
N GLU A 402 -12.36 24.17 9.99
CA GLU A 402 -11.75 24.24 8.66
C GLU A 402 -11.27 22.86 8.21
N PHE A 403 -11.14 22.67 6.89
CA PHE A 403 -10.64 21.41 6.33
C PHE A 403 -9.26 21.03 6.89
N GLY A 404 -8.37 22.02 7.09
CA GLY A 404 -7.05 21.78 7.67
C GLY A 404 -7.10 21.22 9.09
N ASP A 405 -8.10 21.59 9.88
CA ASP A 405 -8.25 21.11 11.26
C ASP A 405 -8.64 19.62 11.29
N TRP A 406 -9.39 19.14 10.29
CA TRP A 406 -9.72 17.72 10.14
C TRP A 406 -8.46 16.85 9.92
N ILE A 407 -7.46 17.41 9.23
CA ILE A 407 -6.18 16.73 9.01
C ILE A 407 -5.45 16.56 10.35
N ALA A 408 -5.46 17.57 11.21
CA ALA A 408 -4.77 17.53 12.51
C ALA A 408 -5.29 16.40 13.41
N VAL A 409 -6.60 16.36 13.66
CA VAL A 409 -7.20 15.31 14.50
C VAL A 409 -7.09 13.91 13.89
N SER A 410 -7.10 13.82 12.55
CA SER A 410 -6.90 12.56 11.86
C SER A 410 -5.48 12.04 12.05
N HIS A 411 -4.45 12.91 11.98
CA HIS A 411 -3.06 12.51 12.23
C HIS A 411 -2.84 12.00 13.65
N THR A 412 -3.43 12.65 14.66
CA THR A 412 -3.35 12.17 16.04
C THR A 412 -3.97 10.79 16.20
N TYR A 413 -5.14 10.57 15.59
CA TYR A 413 -5.79 9.25 15.61
C TYR A 413 -4.96 8.19 14.87
N THR A 414 -4.45 8.47 13.67
CA THR A 414 -3.67 7.48 12.91
C THR A 414 -2.35 7.16 13.62
N ALA A 415 -1.68 8.16 14.22
CA ALA A 415 -0.48 7.95 15.02
C ALA A 415 -0.75 7.13 16.30
N ALA A 416 -1.85 7.41 17.01
CA ALA A 416 -2.25 6.63 18.18
C ALA A 416 -2.60 5.18 17.80
N ASN A 417 -3.34 4.98 16.71
CA ASN A 417 -3.63 3.65 16.20
C ASN A 417 -2.36 2.92 15.75
N ALA A 418 -1.45 3.59 15.05
CA ALA A 418 -0.17 3.02 14.63
C ALA A 418 0.65 2.57 15.85
N LEU A 419 0.69 3.38 16.91
CA LEU A 419 1.31 3.03 18.18
C LEU A 419 0.68 1.78 18.80
N HIS A 420 -0.65 1.69 18.80
CA HIS A 420 -1.39 0.52 19.31
C HIS A 420 -1.09 -0.75 18.49
N GLN A 421 -1.03 -0.64 17.16
CA GLN A 421 -0.65 -1.77 16.32
C GLN A 421 0.80 -2.21 16.59
N CYS A 422 1.73 -1.28 16.76
CA CYS A 422 3.10 -1.60 17.15
C CYS A 422 3.17 -2.25 18.55
N ALA A 423 2.40 -1.77 19.53
CA ALA A 423 2.36 -2.34 20.87
C ALA A 423 1.86 -3.80 20.90
N LYS A 424 0.95 -4.16 20.00
CA LYS A 424 0.52 -5.56 19.83
C LYS A 424 1.59 -6.45 19.20
N ARG A 425 2.49 -5.87 18.38
CA ARG A 425 3.57 -6.61 17.72
C ARG A 425 4.77 -6.79 18.64
N ALA A 426 5.22 -5.71 19.27
CA ALA A 426 6.42 -5.66 20.08
C ALA A 426 6.27 -4.64 21.23
N PRO A 427 5.66 -5.02 22.36
CA PRO A 427 5.60 -4.17 23.52
C PRO A 427 7.01 -3.99 24.13
N SER A 428 7.44 -2.75 24.34
CA SER A 428 8.71 -2.42 24.97
C SER A 428 8.66 -1.12 25.76
N VAL A 429 9.61 -0.91 26.67
CA VAL A 429 9.69 0.31 27.48
C VAL A 429 9.89 1.54 26.58
N GLU A 430 10.69 1.44 25.52
CA GLU A 430 10.90 2.53 24.58
C GLU A 430 9.62 2.94 23.86
N LEU A 431 8.72 1.99 23.55
CA LEU A 431 7.42 2.28 22.93
C LEU A 431 6.54 3.17 23.82
N ILE A 432 6.65 3.03 25.15
CA ILE A 432 5.85 3.79 26.12
C ILE A 432 6.03 5.30 25.91
N ARG A 433 7.22 5.78 25.52
CA ARG A 433 7.44 7.21 25.18
C ARG A 433 6.46 7.70 24.11
N GLY A 434 6.15 6.86 23.13
CA GLY A 434 5.16 7.13 22.10
C GLY A 434 3.76 7.41 22.66
N ILE A 435 3.38 6.79 23.79
CA ILE A 435 2.08 7.00 24.46
C ILE A 435 2.00 8.45 24.95
N PHE A 436 3.05 8.90 25.64
CA PHE A 436 3.17 10.25 26.14
C PHE A 436 3.23 11.29 25.00
N HIS A 437 4.00 11.01 23.95
CA HIS A 437 4.05 11.86 22.75
C HIS A 437 2.67 12.04 22.12
N SER A 438 1.96 10.94 21.86
CA SER A 438 0.65 10.98 21.23
C SER A 438 -0.44 11.55 22.18
N ALA A 439 -0.29 11.41 23.50
CA ALA A 439 -1.15 12.09 24.47
C ALA A 439 -0.99 13.61 24.42
N MET A 440 0.25 14.13 24.24
CA MET A 440 0.46 15.57 24.04
C MET A 440 -0.07 16.06 22.69
N ALA A 441 0.00 15.24 21.64
CA ALA A 441 -0.67 15.52 20.37
C ALA A 441 -2.20 15.63 20.55
N LEU A 442 -2.80 14.67 21.25
CA LEU A 442 -4.22 14.69 21.59
C LEU A 442 -4.62 15.90 22.44
N TYR A 443 -3.75 16.32 23.35
CA TYR A 443 -3.94 17.54 24.11
C TYR A 443 -3.97 18.77 23.19
N PHE A 444 -3.11 18.88 22.17
CA PHE A 444 -3.17 20.00 21.22
C PHE A 444 -4.51 20.09 20.50
N ASP A 445 -5.11 18.95 20.16
CA ASP A 445 -6.38 18.87 19.45
C ASP A 445 -7.59 19.33 20.27
N ARG A 446 -7.43 19.56 21.58
CA ARG A 446 -8.52 19.93 22.50
C ARG A 446 -9.34 21.14 22.07
N TRP A 447 -8.71 22.08 21.37
CA TRP A 447 -9.36 23.32 20.95
C TRP A 447 -10.40 23.09 19.86
N PHE A 448 -10.25 22.04 19.06
CA PHE A 448 -11.18 21.75 17.97
C PHE A 448 -12.53 21.19 18.43
N ASN A 449 -12.66 20.85 19.72
CA ASN A 449 -13.92 20.45 20.33
C ASN A 449 -14.46 21.54 21.29
N LYS A 450 -14.20 22.82 21.02
CA LYS A 450 -14.76 23.95 21.80
C LYS A 450 -15.61 24.87 20.89
N PRO A 451 -16.94 24.66 20.79
CA PRO A 451 -17.75 23.65 21.48
C PRO A 451 -17.67 22.26 20.83
N ALA A 452 -17.88 21.21 21.62
CA ALA A 452 -17.87 19.84 21.12
C ALA A 452 -19.14 19.56 20.32
N ALA A 453 -19.00 18.88 19.19
CA ALA A 453 -20.15 18.31 18.50
C ALA A 453 -20.78 17.21 19.36
N ARG A 454 -22.10 17.05 19.23
CA ARG A 454 -22.81 15.95 19.88
C ARG A 454 -22.31 14.64 19.28
N LEU A 455 -21.99 13.65 20.12
CA LEU A 455 -21.70 12.31 19.65
C LEU A 455 -22.89 11.80 18.81
N PRO A 456 -22.64 11.15 17.65
CA PRO A 456 -23.70 10.51 16.90
C PRO A 456 -24.51 9.59 17.81
N GLN A 457 -25.81 9.81 17.90
CA GLN A 457 -26.70 8.83 18.51
C GLN A 457 -27.12 7.87 17.42
N ASP A 458 -26.84 6.59 17.62
CA ASP A 458 -27.25 5.57 16.67
C ASP A 458 -28.78 5.50 16.66
N GLN A 459 -29.41 6.12 15.65
CA GLN A 459 -30.87 6.07 15.45
C GLN A 459 -31.27 4.93 14.51
N ARG A 460 -30.31 4.15 14.02
CA ARG A 460 -30.54 3.01 13.13
C ARG A 460 -30.02 1.77 13.83
N ALA A 461 -30.80 0.69 13.85
CA ALA A 461 -30.25 -0.60 14.23
C ALA A 461 -29.14 -0.95 13.24
N THR A 462 -28.06 -1.59 13.67
CA THR A 462 -26.96 -2.05 12.81
C THR A 462 -27.46 -2.95 11.66
N GLU A 463 -28.61 -3.58 11.86
CA GLU A 463 -29.40 -4.37 10.89
C GLU A 463 -30.02 -3.53 9.74
N GLN A 464 -30.05 -2.20 9.86
CA GLN A 464 -30.60 -1.27 8.85
C GLN A 464 -29.51 -0.57 8.04
N LEU A 465 -28.24 -0.89 8.28
CA LEU A 465 -27.14 -0.44 7.44
C LEU A 465 -27.10 -1.35 6.21
N SER A 466 -27.19 -0.74 5.04
CA SER A 466 -27.00 -1.42 3.76
C SER A 466 -25.66 -2.16 3.76
N THR A 467 -25.69 -3.44 3.39
CA THR A 467 -24.48 -4.18 3.00
C THR A 467 -24.14 -3.99 1.52
N ASP A 468 -25.00 -3.29 0.77
CA ASP A 468 -24.73 -2.80 -0.60
C ASP A 468 -23.91 -1.52 -0.57
#